data_AF-A0A7I8VM03-F1
#
_entry.id   AF-A0A7I8VM03-F1
#
_cell.length_a   1.000
_cell.length_b   1.000
_cell.length_c   1.000
_cell.angle_alpha   90.00
_cell.angle_beta   90.00
_cell.angle_gamma   90.00
#
_symmetry.space_group_name_H-M   'P 1'
#
loop_
_entity.id
_entity.type
_entity.pdbx_description
1 polymer ?
#
loop_
_entity_poly.entity_id
_entity_poly.type
_entity_poly.pdbx_seq_one_letter_code
_entity_poly.pdbx_strand_id
1 'polypeptide(L)'
;MQLSIYKFCQQNSEISLSTDVCYINAMKYSSIIVYLIIFSFIPSLYSTNTEDNEFAEFEDFDEDVEETRPELKQQDSSPQTEGDAQSPKSQTEDDTAEEEEAIVEDDDEFEHLQDSDEFEGLDQKSNAKGKTEPETLTITKIPHHLRTNWDSYYLEILMLSGLAVYFLNFLAGKSKNHRIAQSWLNAHKKLLSDNFAIVGDDGQGTDITEPGSNELLKESENVYSLWCTGRVGCEGMLVTLRLLKRHDLVTSLARIFKPQQDQLTIRINMDANEMDSFVLLIANKKLSTRLQKDMNDLSLYSTEKKNPEKYEIPTSFTLMSEIGEATAAVLDRRMVAALNNHEKSISYIHISDQYSGQKQQDDTQPQAVVPQTKKVLIFCFNLDSETKDMNEVQKLMTVVLNCLDKVKRIRLSKEAKMKADKNRARVEEKFHKAAHAQRQEAAQARRDEKRRAEKERIMNEGDPEKQRKLEEKENRKEARKRVPKMKMMKVKA
;
A
#
# COMPACT_ATOMS: atom_id res chain seq x y z
N MET A 1 59.79 -14.52 -40.43
CA MET A 1 58.42 -13.95 -40.50
C MET A 1 57.34 -15.04 -40.39
N GLN A 2 57.28 -16.04 -41.28
CA GLN A 2 56.25 -17.12 -41.21
C GLN A 2 56.18 -17.87 -39.86
N LEU A 3 57.30 -18.18 -39.21
CA LEU A 3 57.30 -18.87 -37.90
C LEU A 3 56.60 -18.10 -36.77
N SER A 4 56.61 -16.76 -36.81
CA SER A 4 55.92 -15.92 -35.80
C SER A 4 54.42 -15.89 -36.02
N ILE A 5 53.98 -15.91 -37.29
CA ILE A 5 52.55 -15.93 -37.65
C ILE A 5 51.92 -17.27 -37.24
N TYR A 6 52.63 -18.39 -37.46
CA TYR A 6 52.13 -19.71 -37.08
C TYR A 6 51.95 -19.84 -35.55
N LYS A 7 52.91 -19.36 -34.76
CA LYS A 7 52.77 -19.31 -33.28
C LYS A 7 51.64 -18.40 -32.83
N PHE A 8 51.44 -17.25 -33.48
CA PHE A 8 50.33 -16.34 -33.16
C PHE A 8 48.95 -16.94 -33.47
N CYS A 9 48.80 -17.66 -34.59
CA CYS A 9 47.55 -18.38 -34.89
C CYS A 9 47.30 -19.55 -33.94
N GLN A 10 48.34 -20.32 -33.58
CA GLN A 10 48.22 -21.44 -32.66
C GLN A 10 47.81 -20.98 -31.25
N GLN A 11 48.41 -19.88 -30.76
CA GLN A 11 48.10 -19.33 -29.45
C GLN A 11 46.71 -18.69 -29.38
N ASN A 12 46.21 -18.07 -30.46
CA ASN A 12 44.81 -17.59 -30.52
C ASN A 12 43.79 -18.75 -30.60
N SER A 13 44.13 -19.87 -31.23
CA SER A 13 43.28 -21.07 -31.26
C SER A 13 43.09 -21.68 -29.87
N GLU A 14 44.18 -21.80 -29.09
CA GLU A 14 44.15 -22.30 -27.70
C GLU A 14 43.37 -21.36 -26.76
N ILE A 15 43.45 -20.03 -26.99
CA ILE A 15 42.65 -19.05 -26.25
C ILE A 15 41.15 -19.20 -26.56
N SER A 16 40.78 -19.41 -27.83
CA SER A 16 39.37 -19.65 -28.24
C SER A 16 38.77 -20.88 -27.56
N LEU A 17 39.45 -22.03 -27.63
CA LEU A 17 38.99 -23.27 -26.97
C LEU A 17 38.87 -23.10 -25.45
N SER A 18 39.79 -22.36 -24.83
CA SER A 18 39.75 -22.07 -23.39
C SER A 18 38.53 -21.22 -23.00
N THR A 19 38.17 -20.22 -23.81
CA THR A 19 36.95 -19.42 -23.59
C THR A 19 35.67 -20.23 -23.80
N ASP A 20 35.59 -21.09 -24.81
CA ASP A 20 34.40 -21.92 -25.04
C ASP A 20 34.18 -22.95 -23.92
N VAL A 21 35.25 -23.60 -23.45
CA VAL A 21 35.20 -24.51 -22.29
C VAL A 21 34.83 -23.76 -21.01
N CYS A 22 35.31 -22.53 -20.83
CA CYS A 22 34.91 -21.68 -19.71
C CYS A 22 33.42 -21.29 -19.79
N TYR A 23 32.90 -20.96 -20.97
CA TYR A 23 31.49 -20.63 -21.19
C TYR A 23 30.57 -21.83 -20.96
N ILE A 24 30.95 -23.02 -21.45
CA ILE A 24 30.22 -24.28 -21.20
C ILE A 24 30.21 -24.62 -19.71
N ASN A 25 31.33 -24.42 -19.01
CA ASN A 25 31.38 -24.63 -17.56
C ASN A 25 30.57 -23.58 -16.80
N ALA A 26 30.60 -22.30 -17.19
CA ALA A 26 29.76 -21.26 -16.61
C ALA A 26 28.26 -21.53 -16.81
N MET A 27 27.86 -21.99 -18.00
CA MET A 27 26.49 -22.46 -18.29
C MET A 27 26.12 -23.66 -17.43
N LYS A 28 27.01 -24.65 -17.25
CA LYS A 28 26.78 -25.79 -16.34
C LYS A 28 26.66 -25.35 -14.88
N TYR A 29 27.52 -24.46 -14.38
CA TYR A 29 27.41 -23.94 -13.01
C TYR A 29 26.14 -23.09 -12.82
N SER A 30 25.76 -22.27 -13.80
CA SER A 30 24.49 -21.53 -13.81
C SER A 30 23.30 -22.50 -13.77
N SER A 31 23.27 -23.52 -14.63
CA SER A 31 22.24 -24.55 -14.61
C SER A 31 22.21 -25.33 -13.28
N ILE A 32 23.36 -25.67 -12.70
CA ILE A 32 23.44 -26.31 -11.37
C ILE A 32 22.88 -25.39 -10.28
N ILE A 33 23.15 -24.08 -10.33
CA ILE A 33 22.58 -23.10 -9.39
C ILE A 33 21.06 -23.00 -9.58
N VAL A 34 20.56 -22.98 -10.82
CA VAL A 34 19.12 -23.00 -11.12
C VAL A 34 18.48 -24.31 -10.63
N TYR A 35 19.11 -25.46 -10.85
CA TYR A 35 18.65 -26.75 -10.31
C TYR A 35 18.66 -26.77 -8.78
N LEU A 36 19.67 -26.22 -8.12
CA LEU A 36 19.73 -26.10 -6.65
C LEU A 36 18.65 -25.16 -6.11
N ILE A 37 18.35 -24.06 -6.82
CA ILE A 37 17.23 -23.16 -6.49
C ILE A 37 15.92 -23.94 -6.63
N ILE A 38 15.65 -24.60 -7.76
CA ILE A 38 14.45 -25.43 -7.96
C ILE A 38 14.33 -26.50 -6.86
N PHE A 39 15.41 -27.24 -6.56
CA PHE A 39 15.41 -28.27 -5.50
C PHE A 39 15.19 -27.71 -4.10
N SER A 40 15.57 -26.46 -3.83
CA SER A 40 15.28 -25.77 -2.56
C SER A 40 13.82 -25.34 -2.41
N PHE A 41 13.08 -25.19 -3.52
CA PHE A 41 11.65 -24.87 -3.54
C PHE A 41 10.74 -26.11 -3.52
N ILE A 42 11.19 -27.28 -4.00
CA ILE A 42 10.41 -28.54 -3.98
C ILE A 42 9.82 -28.89 -2.59
N PRO A 43 10.55 -28.77 -1.46
CA PRO A 43 10.00 -29.02 -0.13
C PRO A 43 8.80 -28.12 0.22
N SER A 44 8.74 -26.91 -0.35
CA SER A 44 7.61 -25.98 -0.15
C SER A 44 6.35 -26.35 -0.93
N LEU A 45 6.45 -27.24 -1.93
CA LEU A 45 5.33 -27.74 -2.73
C LEU A 45 4.82 -29.09 -2.21
N TYR A 46 5.70 -29.94 -1.68
CA TYR A 46 5.29 -31.22 -1.09
C TYR A 46 4.55 -31.06 0.25
N SER A 47 4.81 -29.99 1.01
CA SER A 47 4.21 -29.82 2.34
C SER A 47 2.74 -29.35 2.32
N THR A 48 2.13 -29.21 1.13
CA THR A 48 0.72 -28.79 0.95
C THR A 48 -0.17 -29.90 0.35
N ASN A 49 0.31 -31.15 0.28
CA ASN A 49 -0.35 -32.22 -0.48
C ASN A 49 -0.63 -33.49 0.36
N THR A 50 -0.76 -33.34 1.68
CA THR A 50 -0.94 -34.47 2.62
C THR A 50 -2.10 -34.33 3.61
N GLU A 51 -2.71 -33.15 3.70
CA GLU A 51 -3.90 -32.88 4.53
C GLU A 51 -4.85 -32.02 3.68
N ASP A 52 -6.14 -32.39 3.69
CA ASP A 52 -7.32 -31.81 2.99
C ASP A 52 -7.81 -32.54 1.71
N ASN A 53 -8.44 -33.71 1.91
CA ASN A 53 -9.36 -34.36 0.95
C ASN A 53 -10.75 -33.70 1.01
N GLU A 54 -10.92 -32.50 0.44
CA GLU A 54 -12.20 -31.75 0.43
C GLU A 54 -12.93 -31.86 -0.92
N PHE A 55 -12.87 -33.01 -1.59
CA PHE A 55 -13.45 -33.21 -2.93
C PHE A 55 -14.19 -34.56 -3.08
N ALA A 56 -14.76 -35.08 -2.00
CA ALA A 56 -15.37 -36.41 -1.94
C ALA A 56 -16.81 -36.43 -1.37
N GLU A 57 -17.48 -35.28 -1.28
CA GLU A 57 -18.83 -35.15 -0.68
C GLU A 57 -19.83 -34.54 -1.69
N PHE A 58 -19.90 -35.13 -2.89
CA PHE A 58 -20.90 -34.80 -3.92
C PHE A 58 -21.30 -36.04 -4.74
N GLU A 59 -21.68 -37.12 -4.05
CA GLU A 59 -22.34 -38.29 -4.65
C GLU A 59 -23.00 -39.13 -3.53
N ASP A 60 -24.16 -38.67 -3.02
CA ASP A 60 -25.21 -39.51 -2.41
C ASP A 60 -26.45 -38.66 -2.07
N PHE A 61 -27.62 -39.31 -2.03
CA PHE A 61 -28.99 -38.76 -1.89
C PHE A 61 -29.59 -38.08 -3.14
N ASP A 62 -30.36 -38.86 -3.90
CA ASP A 62 -31.83 -38.71 -3.92
C ASP A 62 -32.48 -40.01 -4.43
N GLU A 63 -33.08 -40.79 -3.52
CA GLU A 63 -34.02 -41.89 -3.84
C GLU A 63 -35.21 -41.80 -2.87
N ASP A 64 -36.41 -41.65 -3.45
CA ASP A 64 -37.77 -41.71 -2.88
C ASP A 64 -38.18 -40.80 -1.69
N VAL A 65 -39.24 -40.00 -1.90
CA VAL A 65 -40.55 -40.07 -1.18
C VAL A 65 -41.63 -39.30 -1.98
N GLU A 66 -42.84 -39.85 -2.03
CA GLU A 66 -44.02 -39.27 -2.69
C GLU A 66 -44.72 -38.12 -1.90
N GLU A 67 -45.67 -37.48 -2.60
CA GLU A 67 -46.98 -36.96 -2.12
C GLU A 67 -47.28 -35.45 -2.19
N THR A 68 -48.33 -35.19 -2.99
CA THR A 68 -49.38 -34.18 -2.85
C THR A 68 -49.14 -32.71 -3.23
N ARG A 69 -49.65 -32.40 -4.43
CA ARG A 69 -50.17 -31.10 -4.86
C ARG A 69 -51.46 -30.75 -4.10
N PRO A 70 -51.84 -29.46 -4.00
CA PRO A 70 -52.95 -29.05 -4.88
C PRO A 70 -52.75 -27.69 -5.57
N GLU A 71 -53.54 -27.46 -6.63
CA GLU A 71 -53.53 -26.26 -7.45
C GLU A 71 -54.31 -25.08 -6.83
N LEU A 72 -53.95 -23.86 -7.22
CA LEU A 72 -54.86 -22.71 -7.22
C LEU A 72 -54.79 -21.97 -8.57
N LYS A 73 -55.96 -21.63 -9.11
CA LYS A 73 -56.12 -20.97 -10.42
C LYS A 73 -56.34 -19.45 -10.26
N GLN A 74 -55.81 -18.73 -11.26
CA GLN A 74 -56.29 -17.47 -11.86
C GLN A 74 -57.53 -16.78 -11.25
N GLN A 75 -57.45 -15.46 -11.05
CA GLN A 75 -58.33 -14.51 -11.78
C GLN A 75 -57.85 -13.04 -11.72
N ASP A 76 -58.27 -12.26 -12.71
CA ASP A 76 -57.90 -10.86 -13.00
C ASP A 76 -58.49 -9.81 -12.04
N SER A 77 -57.87 -8.62 -11.96
CA SER A 77 -58.50 -7.36 -12.48
C SER A 77 -57.68 -6.08 -12.18
N SER A 78 -57.31 -5.36 -13.24
CA SER A 78 -56.96 -3.92 -13.27
C SER A 78 -58.22 -3.02 -13.06
N PRO A 79 -58.21 -1.65 -12.99
CA PRO A 79 -57.36 -0.74 -13.79
C PRO A 79 -56.94 0.66 -13.22
N GLN A 80 -56.06 1.31 -14.01
CA GLN A 80 -55.94 2.76 -14.29
C GLN A 80 -55.66 3.79 -13.17
N THR A 81 -54.62 4.61 -13.40
CA THR A 81 -54.78 6.02 -13.81
C THR A 81 -53.58 6.44 -14.68
N GLU A 82 -53.82 7.29 -15.67
CA GLU A 82 -52.88 7.70 -16.74
C GLU A 82 -52.04 8.93 -16.35
N GLY A 83 -50.96 9.19 -17.10
CA GLY A 83 -50.08 10.36 -16.92
C GLY A 83 -49.07 10.49 -18.06
N ASP A 84 -49.51 11.01 -19.19
CA ASP A 84 -48.76 11.14 -20.45
C ASP A 84 -47.94 12.45 -20.55
N ALA A 85 -47.25 12.63 -21.68
CA ALA A 85 -46.64 13.85 -22.23
C ALA A 85 -45.14 14.13 -21.96
N GLN A 86 -44.33 13.67 -22.93
CA GLN A 86 -43.53 14.48 -23.87
C GLN A 86 -42.62 15.63 -23.38
N SER A 87 -41.39 15.62 -23.93
CA SER A 87 -40.37 16.67 -23.87
C SER A 87 -40.54 17.79 -24.91
N PRO A 88 -39.95 18.96 -24.63
CA PRO A 88 -39.11 19.67 -25.62
C PRO A 88 -37.74 20.04 -25.00
N LYS A 89 -36.59 19.95 -25.70
CA LYS A 89 -36.03 20.92 -26.68
C LYS A 89 -36.12 22.39 -26.21
N SER A 90 -35.10 23.26 -26.33
CA SER A 90 -33.72 23.17 -26.88
C SER A 90 -33.07 24.56 -26.81
N GLN A 91 -31.72 24.68 -26.81
CA GLN A 91 -30.92 25.66 -27.58
C GLN A 91 -29.41 25.36 -27.38
N THR A 92 -28.59 24.98 -28.38
CA THR A 92 -27.98 25.75 -29.52
C THR A 92 -26.94 26.76 -28.98
N GLU A 93 -25.71 26.93 -29.49
CA GLU A 93 -25.10 26.85 -30.85
C GLU A 93 -23.77 26.04 -30.79
N ASP A 94 -23.36 25.18 -31.73
CA ASP A 94 -23.24 25.21 -33.22
C ASP A 94 -21.88 25.72 -33.72
N ASP A 95 -21.15 24.83 -34.41
CA ASP A 95 -20.45 25.10 -35.68
C ASP A 95 -20.11 23.73 -36.32
N THR A 96 -21.07 23.22 -37.11
CA THR A 96 -20.93 22.56 -38.45
C THR A 96 -19.49 22.22 -38.95
N ALA A 97 -19.22 21.12 -39.66
CA ALA A 97 -19.98 19.94 -40.12
C ALA A 97 -18.94 18.80 -40.48
N GLU A 98 -19.13 17.76 -41.31
CA GLU A 98 -20.18 17.29 -42.23
C GLU A 98 -20.03 15.76 -42.47
N GLU A 99 -21.08 15.09 -42.96
CA GLU A 99 -21.23 13.86 -43.81
C GLU A 99 -20.08 12.82 -43.96
N GLU A 100 -20.30 11.49 -44.07
CA GLU A 100 -21.52 10.64 -44.08
C GLU A 100 -21.18 9.17 -43.70
N GLU A 101 -22.19 8.32 -43.49
CA GLU A 101 -22.00 6.87 -43.26
C GLU A 101 -21.71 6.09 -44.56
N ALA A 102 -20.80 5.11 -44.50
CA ALA A 102 -20.71 3.99 -45.43
C ALA A 102 -20.65 2.70 -44.59
N ILE A 103 -21.69 1.88 -44.56
CA ILE A 103 -22.03 0.87 -45.58
C ILE A 103 -20.89 -0.14 -45.76
N VAL A 104 -21.21 -1.40 -45.45
CA VAL A 104 -20.34 -2.56 -45.62
C VAL A 104 -20.48 -3.03 -47.07
N GLU A 105 -19.43 -2.89 -47.85
CA GLU A 105 -19.28 -3.55 -49.15
C GLU A 105 -17.98 -4.38 -49.13
N ASP A 106 -18.14 -5.67 -49.39
CA ASP A 106 -17.06 -6.57 -49.79
C ASP A 106 -16.70 -6.30 -51.27
N ASP A 107 -15.41 -6.31 -51.60
CA ASP A 107 -14.82 -6.68 -52.90
C ASP A 107 -13.28 -6.57 -52.72
N ASP A 108 -12.55 -7.67 -52.61
CA ASP A 108 -12.04 -8.52 -53.71
C ASP A 108 -10.89 -7.90 -54.52
N GLU A 109 -9.65 -8.22 -54.10
CA GLU A 109 -8.46 -8.19 -54.96
C GLU A 109 -7.73 -9.56 -54.89
N PHE A 110 -8.48 -10.63 -55.14
CA PHE A 110 -7.93 -11.96 -55.40
C PHE A 110 -7.93 -12.19 -56.92
N GLU A 111 -6.92 -11.66 -57.62
CA GLU A 111 -6.82 -11.81 -59.07
C GLU A 111 -6.76 -13.30 -59.47
N HIS A 112 -7.76 -13.67 -60.28
CA HIS A 112 -7.79 -14.84 -61.15
C HIS A 112 -6.39 -15.26 -61.66
N LEU A 113 -6.06 -16.54 -61.50
CA LEU A 113 -5.49 -17.37 -62.58
C LEU A 113 -5.56 -18.85 -62.20
N GLN A 114 -6.78 -19.40 -62.28
CA GLN A 114 -6.99 -20.84 -62.32
C GLN A 114 -7.21 -21.24 -63.78
N ASP A 115 -6.12 -21.42 -64.52
CA ASP A 115 -6.17 -22.18 -65.79
C ASP A 115 -5.95 -23.65 -65.45
N SER A 116 -7.02 -24.42 -65.62
CA SER A 116 -6.98 -25.87 -65.66
C SER A 116 -6.61 -26.32 -67.07
N ASP A 117 -5.40 -26.83 -67.26
CA ASP A 117 -5.05 -27.77 -68.33
C ASP A 117 -3.61 -28.28 -68.14
N GLU A 118 -3.43 -29.50 -67.62
CA GLU A 118 -2.53 -30.54 -68.16
C GLU A 118 -2.61 -31.82 -67.30
N PHE A 119 -3.70 -32.58 -67.45
CA PHE A 119 -3.72 -33.99 -67.06
C PHE A 119 -4.39 -34.82 -68.16
N GLU A 120 -3.58 -35.40 -69.06
CA GLU A 120 -3.85 -36.69 -69.71
C GLU A 120 -2.61 -37.16 -70.46
N GLY A 121 -2.08 -38.35 -70.12
CA GLY A 121 -0.78 -38.80 -70.64
C GLY A 121 -0.38 -40.20 -70.21
N LEU A 122 -1.29 -41.17 -70.37
CA LEU A 122 -1.07 -42.59 -70.03
C LEU A 122 0.19 -43.19 -70.66
N ASP A 123 0.91 -43.97 -69.86
CA ASP A 123 1.94 -44.91 -70.32
C ASP A 123 1.41 -45.86 -71.41
N GLN A 124 2.09 -45.87 -72.57
CA GLN A 124 2.48 -47.13 -73.19
C GLN A 124 3.56 -46.96 -74.28
N LYS A 125 4.79 -47.42 -73.99
CA LYS A 125 5.46 -48.44 -74.82
C LYS A 125 6.75 -49.03 -74.23
N SER A 126 6.76 -50.37 -74.20
CA SER A 126 7.90 -51.29 -74.34
C SER A 126 9.12 -51.21 -73.41
N ASN A 127 9.20 -52.25 -72.55
CA ASN A 127 10.41 -52.98 -72.13
C ASN A 127 11.73 -52.67 -72.89
N ALA A 128 12.83 -52.43 -72.16
CA ALA A 128 13.79 -53.49 -71.81
C ALA A 128 15.07 -53.01 -71.08
N LYS A 129 15.47 -53.76 -70.03
CA LYS A 129 16.84 -53.97 -69.51
C LYS A 129 17.79 -52.76 -69.29
N GLY A 130 18.08 -52.46 -68.02
CA GLY A 130 19.24 -51.66 -67.59
C GLY A 130 19.60 -51.93 -66.12
N LYS A 131 20.89 -51.89 -65.76
CA LYS A 131 21.41 -52.18 -64.40
C LYS A 131 21.71 -50.90 -63.61
N THR A 132 21.47 -50.97 -62.29
CA THR A 132 22.27 -50.41 -61.17
C THR A 132 22.88 -49.00 -61.30
N GLU A 133 22.40 -48.04 -60.50
CA GLU A 133 23.12 -47.36 -59.38
C GLU A 133 22.22 -46.26 -58.75
N PRO A 134 22.43 -45.83 -57.48
CA PRO A 134 21.59 -44.84 -56.82
C PRO A 134 22.13 -43.42 -56.98
N GLU A 135 21.39 -42.53 -57.65
CA GLU A 135 21.72 -41.11 -57.64
C GLU A 135 21.37 -40.46 -56.30
N THR A 136 22.35 -39.76 -55.73
CA THR A 136 22.25 -39.17 -54.40
C THR A 136 21.32 -37.96 -54.38
N LEU A 137 20.26 -38.02 -53.57
CA LEU A 137 19.41 -36.86 -53.26
C LEU A 137 20.26 -35.74 -52.63
N THR A 138 20.56 -34.71 -53.43
CA THR A 138 21.17 -33.47 -52.97
C THR A 138 20.16 -32.69 -52.12
N ILE A 139 20.22 -32.89 -50.81
CA ILE A 139 19.39 -32.14 -49.85
C ILE A 139 19.65 -30.65 -50.03
N THR A 140 18.70 -29.95 -50.64
CA THR A 140 18.71 -28.50 -50.84
C THR A 140 18.89 -27.84 -49.48
N LYS A 141 20.00 -27.11 -49.29
CA LYS A 141 20.23 -26.33 -48.07
C LYS A 141 19.26 -25.16 -48.02
N ILE A 142 18.09 -25.39 -47.40
CA ILE A 142 17.17 -24.35 -46.97
C ILE A 142 17.97 -23.32 -46.13
N PRO A 143 17.86 -22.01 -46.38
CA PRO A 143 18.59 -20.98 -45.65
C PRO A 143 18.43 -21.10 -44.12
N HIS A 144 19.54 -20.92 -43.41
CA HIS A 144 19.67 -21.25 -41.99
C HIS A 144 18.81 -20.36 -41.05
N HIS A 145 18.13 -19.34 -41.58
CA HIS A 145 17.26 -18.41 -40.85
C HIS A 145 15.80 -18.87 -40.73
N LEU A 146 15.39 -19.94 -41.43
CA LEU A 146 14.05 -20.55 -41.34
C LEU A 146 14.03 -21.87 -40.57
N ARG A 147 15.18 -22.30 -40.05
CA ARG A 147 15.23 -23.38 -39.05
C ARG A 147 15.02 -22.76 -37.67
N THR A 148 13.83 -22.96 -37.11
CA THR A 148 13.54 -22.77 -35.69
C THR A 148 14.32 -23.79 -34.86
N ASN A 149 15.62 -23.53 -34.71
CA ASN A 149 16.49 -24.31 -33.85
C ASN A 149 16.12 -24.02 -32.39
N TRP A 150 15.77 -25.06 -31.64
CA TRP A 150 15.49 -24.98 -30.20
C TRP A 150 16.64 -24.34 -29.40
N ASP A 151 17.87 -24.46 -29.89
CA ASP A 151 19.07 -23.82 -29.33
C ASP A 151 19.02 -22.28 -29.36
N SER A 152 18.32 -21.67 -30.33
CA SER A 152 18.16 -20.21 -30.41
C SER A 152 17.24 -19.67 -29.31
N TYR A 153 16.33 -20.49 -28.80
CA TYR A 153 15.36 -20.12 -27.77
C TYR A 153 15.92 -20.19 -26.34
N TYR A 154 17.21 -20.49 -26.14
CA TYR A 154 17.78 -20.64 -24.78
C TYR A 154 17.59 -19.37 -23.92
N LEU A 155 17.72 -18.17 -24.51
CA LEU A 155 17.46 -16.91 -23.81
C LEU A 155 15.97 -16.68 -23.53
N GLU A 156 15.08 -17.08 -24.43
CA GLU A 156 13.63 -16.96 -24.24
C GLU A 156 13.12 -17.94 -23.18
N ILE A 157 13.60 -19.20 -23.20
CA ILE A 157 13.30 -20.21 -22.18
C ILE A 157 13.87 -19.79 -20.80
N LEU A 158 15.06 -19.18 -20.76
CA LEU A 158 15.62 -18.61 -19.53
C LEU A 158 14.79 -17.42 -19.01
N MET A 159 14.26 -16.58 -19.89
CA MET A 159 13.38 -15.47 -19.52
C MET A 159 12.01 -15.98 -19.01
N LEU A 160 11.40 -16.94 -19.72
CA LEU A 160 10.12 -17.55 -19.35
C LEU A 160 10.21 -18.33 -18.04
N SER A 161 11.31 -19.08 -17.81
CA SER A 161 11.53 -19.78 -16.54
C SER A 161 11.78 -18.80 -15.38
N GLY A 162 12.50 -17.69 -15.61
CA GLY A 162 12.62 -16.60 -14.63
C GLY A 162 11.27 -15.98 -14.27
N LEU A 163 10.41 -15.72 -15.27
CA LEU A 163 9.06 -15.22 -15.08
C LEU A 163 8.15 -16.24 -14.36
N ALA A 164 8.27 -17.53 -14.67
CA ALA A 164 7.53 -18.60 -14.00
C ALA A 164 7.92 -18.71 -12.52
N VAL A 165 9.23 -18.64 -12.19
CA VAL A 165 9.69 -18.61 -10.78
C VAL A 165 9.17 -17.38 -10.05
N TYR A 166 9.18 -16.21 -10.69
CA TYR A 166 8.59 -14.99 -10.13
C TYR A 166 7.09 -15.14 -9.85
N PHE A 167 6.33 -15.69 -10.80
CA PHE A 167 4.89 -15.92 -10.66
C PHE A 167 4.54 -16.96 -9.60
N LEU A 168 5.28 -18.07 -9.52
CA LEU A 168 5.12 -19.08 -8.47
C LEU A 168 5.44 -18.51 -7.08
N ASN A 169 6.48 -17.68 -6.96
CA ASN A 169 6.76 -16.96 -5.71
C ASN A 169 5.65 -15.98 -5.35
N PHE A 170 5.06 -15.27 -6.33
CA PHE A 170 3.92 -14.39 -6.11
C PHE A 170 2.71 -15.16 -5.55
N LEU A 171 2.32 -16.28 -6.18
CA LEU A 171 1.21 -17.12 -5.72
C LEU A 171 1.49 -17.72 -4.33
N ALA A 172 2.64 -18.34 -4.11
CA ALA A 172 3.00 -18.91 -2.82
C ALA A 172 3.06 -17.84 -1.70
N GLY A 173 3.59 -16.66 -2.02
CA GLY A 173 3.64 -15.52 -1.12
C GLY A 173 2.26 -14.96 -0.76
N LYS A 174 1.35 -14.86 -1.75
CA LYS A 174 -0.05 -14.47 -1.58
C LYS A 174 -0.81 -15.47 -0.71
N SER A 175 -0.80 -16.75 -1.05
CA SER A 175 -1.50 -17.79 -0.29
C SER A 175 -0.96 -17.93 1.14
N LYS A 176 0.37 -17.81 1.35
CA LYS A 176 0.96 -17.82 2.69
C LYS A 176 0.55 -16.62 3.53
N ASN A 177 0.50 -15.41 2.94
CA ASN A 177 0.00 -14.22 3.63
C ASN A 177 -1.49 -14.36 4.00
N HIS A 178 -2.32 -14.83 3.07
CA HIS A 178 -3.75 -15.06 3.33
C HIS A 178 -3.96 -16.10 4.44
N ARG A 179 -3.24 -17.23 4.43
CA ARG A 179 -3.32 -18.26 5.48
C ARG A 179 -2.94 -17.72 6.88
N ILE A 180 -1.94 -16.85 6.97
CA ILE A 180 -1.56 -16.20 8.24
C ILE A 180 -2.68 -15.26 8.72
N ALA A 181 -3.27 -14.48 7.81
CA ALA A 181 -4.37 -13.57 8.12
C ALA A 181 -5.62 -14.33 8.62
N GLN A 182 -6.04 -15.39 7.92
CA GLN A 182 -7.17 -16.22 8.34
C GLN A 182 -6.91 -16.99 9.64
N SER A 183 -5.69 -17.51 9.84
CA SER A 183 -5.31 -18.16 11.10
C SER A 183 -5.38 -17.20 12.28
N TRP A 184 -4.94 -15.95 12.11
CA TRP A 184 -5.11 -14.91 13.12
C TRP A 184 -6.58 -14.60 13.38
N LEU A 185 -7.39 -14.45 12.33
CA LEU A 185 -8.81 -14.14 12.44
C LEU A 185 -9.56 -15.23 13.23
N ASN A 186 -9.40 -16.49 12.85
CA ASN A 186 -10.06 -17.62 13.50
C ASN A 186 -9.68 -17.75 14.98
N ALA A 187 -8.43 -17.45 15.37
CA ALA A 187 -8.00 -17.46 16.76
C ALA A 187 -8.60 -16.30 17.60
N HIS A 188 -8.87 -15.14 16.97
CA HIS A 188 -9.31 -13.93 17.68
C HIS A 188 -10.81 -13.64 17.55
N LYS A 189 -11.51 -14.22 16.56
CA LYS A 189 -12.93 -14.00 16.26
C LYS A 189 -13.80 -14.07 17.51
N LYS A 190 -13.70 -15.16 18.28
CA LYS A 190 -14.45 -15.33 19.53
C LYS A 190 -14.20 -14.20 20.53
N LEU A 191 -12.93 -13.86 20.79
CA LEU A 191 -12.56 -12.79 21.73
C LEU A 191 -13.12 -11.42 21.28
N LEU A 192 -13.19 -11.17 19.97
CA LEU A 192 -13.73 -9.93 19.42
C LEU A 192 -15.26 -9.91 19.52
N SER A 193 -15.96 -10.97 19.09
CA SER A 193 -17.42 -11.09 19.18
C SER A 193 -17.94 -11.04 20.62
N ASP A 194 -17.19 -11.57 21.59
CA ASP A 194 -17.54 -11.47 23.03
C ASP A 194 -17.41 -10.03 23.58
N ASN A 195 -16.75 -9.11 22.86
CA ASN A 195 -16.31 -7.79 23.34
C ASN A 195 -16.79 -6.58 22.52
N PHE A 196 -17.30 -6.81 21.31
CA PHE A 196 -17.75 -5.82 20.33
C PHE A 196 -19.05 -6.32 19.70
N ALA A 197 -20.04 -5.45 19.54
CA ALA A 197 -21.32 -5.84 18.96
C ALA A 197 -21.24 -6.08 17.44
N ILE A 198 -20.30 -5.42 16.76
CA ILE A 198 -20.07 -5.53 15.32
C ILE A 198 -18.57 -5.78 15.09
N VAL A 199 -18.24 -6.81 14.31
CA VAL A 199 -16.88 -7.23 13.96
C VAL A 199 -16.87 -7.55 12.46
N GLY A 200 -16.15 -6.75 11.68
CA GLY A 200 -16.30 -6.66 10.22
C GLY A 200 -16.93 -5.34 9.80
N ASP A 201 -17.02 -5.11 8.49
CA ASP A 201 -17.79 -4.01 7.92
C ASP A 201 -19.22 -4.49 7.59
N ASP A 202 -20.22 -3.65 7.86
CA ASP A 202 -21.63 -4.03 7.89
C ASP A 202 -22.32 -3.74 6.53
N GLY A 203 -21.61 -4.08 5.44
CA GLY A 203 -22.15 -4.07 4.06
C GLY A 203 -22.54 -2.71 3.47
N GLN A 204 -22.03 -1.58 3.99
CA GLN A 204 -22.31 -0.25 3.41
C GLN A 204 -21.27 0.22 2.37
N GLY A 205 -20.19 -0.55 2.17
CA GLY A 205 -19.33 -0.43 0.99
C GLY A 205 -19.97 -1.09 -0.24
N THR A 206 -19.80 -0.50 -1.42
CA THR A 206 -20.43 -0.94 -2.68
C THR A 206 -19.84 -2.23 -3.29
N ASP A 207 -18.86 -2.85 -2.65
CA ASP A 207 -18.22 -4.07 -3.14
C ASP A 207 -18.84 -5.29 -2.46
N ILE A 208 -19.50 -6.11 -3.27
CA ILE A 208 -20.39 -7.20 -2.85
C ILE A 208 -19.57 -8.40 -2.37
N THR A 209 -19.42 -8.54 -1.05
CA THR A 209 -19.32 -9.85 -0.38
C THR A 209 -20.27 -9.84 0.84
N GLU A 210 -20.96 -10.96 1.03
CA GLU A 210 -22.18 -11.14 1.83
C GLU A 210 -22.29 -10.38 3.18
N PRO A 211 -23.49 -9.83 3.51
CA PRO A 211 -23.75 -9.17 4.79
C PRO A 211 -23.67 -10.17 5.94
N GLY A 212 -22.63 -10.04 6.77
CA GLY A 212 -22.35 -10.94 7.89
C GLY A 212 -21.09 -11.79 7.73
N SER A 213 -20.39 -11.72 6.58
CA SER A 213 -19.06 -12.30 6.42
C SER A 213 -18.10 -11.66 7.44
N ASN A 214 -17.72 -12.44 8.46
CA ASN A 214 -16.73 -12.05 9.46
C ASN A 214 -15.32 -12.16 8.84
N GLU A 215 -15.07 -11.49 7.72
CA GLU A 215 -13.87 -11.60 6.91
C GLU A 215 -12.91 -10.42 7.14
N LEU A 216 -11.62 -10.63 6.91
CA LEU A 216 -10.61 -9.58 6.93
C LEU A 216 -10.64 -8.79 5.63
N LEU A 217 -10.87 -7.47 5.73
CA LEU A 217 -10.76 -6.57 4.58
C LEU A 217 -9.32 -6.61 4.05
N LYS A 218 -9.19 -6.96 2.77
CA LYS A 218 -7.89 -7.09 2.11
C LYS A 218 -7.50 -5.78 1.40
N GLU A 219 -6.95 -4.84 2.16
CA GLU A 219 -6.38 -3.59 1.61
C GLU A 219 -5.24 -3.84 0.60
N SER A 220 -4.45 -4.91 0.79
CA SER A 220 -3.36 -5.27 -0.12
C SER A 220 -2.92 -6.72 0.06
N GLU A 221 -2.12 -7.26 -0.87
CA GLU A 221 -1.51 -8.61 -0.78
C GLU A 221 -0.57 -8.82 0.42
N ASN A 222 -0.30 -7.76 1.19
CA ASN A 222 0.44 -7.80 2.45
C ASN A 222 -0.20 -6.96 3.59
N VAL A 223 -1.42 -6.43 3.40
CA VAL A 223 -2.12 -5.63 4.41
C VAL A 223 -3.56 -6.10 4.50
N TYR A 224 -3.94 -6.57 5.68
CA TYR A 224 -5.29 -6.98 6.01
C TYR A 224 -5.79 -6.12 7.18
N SER A 225 -7.05 -5.72 7.16
CA SER A 225 -7.65 -4.93 8.24
C SER A 225 -8.99 -5.51 8.71
N LEU A 226 -9.31 -5.22 9.97
CA LEU A 226 -10.58 -5.54 10.60
C LEU A 226 -11.05 -4.30 11.34
N TRP A 227 -12.30 -3.92 11.12
CA TRP A 227 -12.97 -2.90 11.90
C TRP A 227 -13.88 -3.56 12.94
N CYS A 228 -13.92 -3.04 14.16
CA CYS A 228 -14.82 -3.51 15.22
C CYS A 228 -15.46 -2.33 15.94
N THR A 229 -16.77 -2.37 16.19
CA THR A 229 -17.52 -1.29 16.85
C THR A 229 -18.53 -1.82 17.87
N GLY A 230 -19.33 -0.92 18.47
CA GLY A 230 -20.38 -1.30 19.41
C GLY A 230 -19.89 -1.64 20.83
N ARG A 231 -18.65 -1.28 21.19
CA ARG A 231 -18.16 -1.35 22.58
C ARG A 231 -18.27 0.03 23.25
N VAL A 232 -18.93 0.09 24.42
CA VAL A 232 -19.13 1.33 25.19
C VAL A 232 -17.80 2.07 25.42
N GLY A 233 -17.78 3.37 25.10
CA GLY A 233 -16.60 4.25 25.25
C GLY A 233 -15.48 4.04 24.22
N CYS A 234 -15.78 3.37 23.11
CA CYS A 234 -14.91 3.19 21.95
C CYS A 234 -15.71 3.55 20.69
N GLU A 235 -15.24 4.53 19.90
CA GLU A 235 -15.86 4.88 18.61
C GLU A 235 -15.69 3.72 17.62
N GLY A 236 -14.48 3.14 17.58
CA GLY A 236 -14.17 1.97 16.78
C GLY A 236 -12.73 1.51 16.99
N MET A 237 -12.47 0.24 16.69
CA MET A 237 -11.15 -0.37 16.71
C MET A 237 -10.79 -0.84 15.30
N LEU A 238 -9.71 -0.28 14.74
CA LEU A 238 -9.05 -0.78 13.54
C LEU A 238 -7.91 -1.71 13.95
N VAL A 239 -8.00 -2.97 13.58
CA VAL A 239 -6.86 -3.88 13.57
C VAL A 239 -6.28 -3.90 12.17
N THR A 240 -4.96 -3.79 12.04
CA THR A 240 -4.24 -3.84 10.75
C THR A 240 -3.06 -4.81 10.87
N LEU A 241 -3.13 -5.92 10.13
CA LEU A 241 -2.05 -6.87 9.95
C LEU A 241 -1.20 -6.44 8.75
N ARG A 242 -0.03 -5.86 9.02
CA ARG A 242 1.00 -5.56 8.02
C ARG A 242 1.93 -6.75 7.94
N LEU A 243 1.59 -7.68 7.05
CA LEU A 243 2.45 -8.80 6.70
C LEU A 243 3.60 -8.32 5.80
N LEU A 244 4.67 -9.10 5.77
CA LEU A 244 5.80 -8.93 4.88
C LEU A 244 5.37 -9.22 3.43
N LYS A 245 5.96 -8.51 2.46
CA LYS A 245 5.71 -8.71 1.03
C LYS A 245 6.38 -9.99 0.51
N ARG A 246 5.88 -11.15 0.95
CA ARG A 246 6.34 -12.48 0.51
C ARG A 246 6.10 -12.71 -0.99
N HIS A 247 5.08 -12.07 -1.55
CA HIS A 247 4.74 -12.11 -2.98
C HIS A 247 5.77 -11.40 -3.87
N ASP A 248 6.53 -10.44 -3.32
CA ASP A 248 7.56 -9.70 -4.05
C ASP A 248 8.93 -10.38 -3.84
N LEU A 249 9.54 -10.81 -4.95
CA LEU A 249 10.85 -11.46 -4.94
C LEU A 249 11.96 -10.50 -4.50
N VAL A 250 11.86 -9.20 -4.83
CA VAL A 250 12.88 -8.19 -4.47
C VAL A 250 12.86 -7.95 -2.96
N THR A 251 11.68 -7.72 -2.36
CA THR A 251 11.54 -7.61 -0.90
C THR A 251 11.92 -8.92 -0.19
N SER A 252 11.66 -10.07 -0.81
CA SER A 252 12.03 -11.38 -0.24
C SER A 252 13.55 -11.61 -0.23
N LEU A 253 14.26 -11.23 -1.30
CA LEU A 253 15.73 -11.24 -1.35
C LEU A 253 16.35 -10.20 -0.40
N ALA A 254 15.78 -8.99 -0.33
CA ALA A 254 16.24 -7.94 0.59
C ALA A 254 16.20 -8.36 2.07
N ARG A 255 15.31 -9.31 2.43
CA ARG A 255 15.22 -9.89 3.78
C ARG A 255 16.49 -10.59 4.23
N ILE A 256 17.27 -11.16 3.30
CA ILE A 256 18.55 -11.83 3.59
C ILE A 256 19.54 -10.84 4.22
N PHE A 257 19.53 -9.58 3.78
CA PHE A 257 20.37 -8.51 4.31
C PHE A 257 19.79 -7.82 5.55
N LYS A 258 18.47 -7.89 5.75
CA LYS A 258 17.79 -7.23 6.86
C LYS A 258 16.58 -8.04 7.33
N PRO A 259 16.66 -8.72 8.49
CA PRO A 259 15.49 -9.40 9.05
C PRO A 259 14.40 -8.39 9.41
N GLN A 260 13.17 -8.73 9.05
CA GLN A 260 11.97 -7.98 9.38
C GLN A 260 10.86 -8.98 9.76
N GLN A 261 10.06 -8.62 10.74
CA GLN A 261 8.92 -9.39 11.25
C GLN A 261 7.60 -8.84 10.69
N ASP A 262 6.54 -9.65 10.74
CA ASP A 262 5.19 -9.17 10.45
C ASP A 262 4.73 -8.22 11.60
N GLN A 263 3.78 -7.32 11.37
CA GLN A 263 3.33 -6.36 12.39
C GLN A 263 1.82 -6.30 12.53
N LEU A 264 1.33 -6.42 13.76
CA LEU A 264 -0.06 -6.22 14.15
C LEU A 264 -0.21 -4.83 14.78
N THR A 265 -0.87 -3.90 14.08
CA THR A 265 -1.25 -2.60 14.63
C THR A 265 -2.70 -2.63 15.08
N ILE A 266 -2.99 -2.31 16.33
CA ILE A 266 -4.36 -2.14 16.84
C ILE A 266 -4.52 -0.67 17.22
N ARG A 267 -5.38 0.04 16.49
CA ARG A 267 -5.73 1.44 16.72
C ARG A 267 -7.17 1.52 17.20
N ILE A 268 -7.37 1.94 18.44
CA ILE A 268 -8.68 2.19 19.03
C ILE A 268 -8.90 3.70 19.06
N ASN A 269 -9.99 4.16 18.45
CA ASN A 269 -10.46 5.53 18.64
C ASN A 269 -11.38 5.58 19.87
N MET A 270 -11.07 6.47 20.80
CA MET A 270 -11.80 6.67 22.06
C MET A 270 -12.83 7.77 21.90
N ASP A 271 -13.97 7.66 22.60
CA ASP A 271 -14.91 8.77 22.68
C ASP A 271 -14.26 9.99 23.38
N ALA A 272 -14.65 11.19 22.95
CA ALA A 272 -14.11 12.45 23.41
C ALA A 272 -14.36 12.68 24.91
N ASN A 273 -15.43 12.13 25.50
CA ASN A 273 -15.78 12.35 26.90
C ASN A 273 -15.15 11.32 27.86
N GLU A 274 -14.79 10.14 27.37
CA GLU A 274 -14.40 9.01 28.22
C GLU A 274 -12.93 9.03 28.66
N MET A 275 -12.03 9.64 27.89
CA MET A 275 -10.59 9.66 28.18
C MET A 275 -10.12 11.06 28.64
N ASP A 276 -9.43 11.10 29.79
CA ASP A 276 -8.75 12.32 30.27
C ASP A 276 -7.55 12.69 29.39
N SER A 277 -7.21 13.98 29.37
CA SER A 277 -6.15 14.53 28.52
C SER A 277 -4.75 14.19 29.00
N PHE A 278 -4.11 13.20 28.36
CA PHE A 278 -2.69 12.89 28.53
C PHE A 278 -2.07 12.20 27.31
N VAL A 279 -0.74 12.36 27.15
CA VAL A 279 0.08 11.65 26.18
C VAL A 279 1.10 10.73 26.89
N LEU A 280 1.21 9.49 26.41
CA LEU A 280 2.09 8.44 26.91
C LEU A 280 2.57 7.52 25.78
N LEU A 281 3.88 7.28 25.71
CA LEU A 281 4.53 6.32 24.83
C LEU A 281 5.40 5.36 25.63
N ILE A 282 5.28 4.08 25.32
CA ILE A 282 6.17 3.00 25.75
C ILE A 282 6.68 2.35 24.46
N ALA A 283 7.97 2.49 24.16
CA ALA A 283 8.52 1.97 22.90
C ALA A 283 9.97 1.53 23.07
N ASN A 284 10.40 0.52 22.30
CA ASN A 284 11.81 0.12 22.26
C ASN A 284 12.73 1.32 21.97
N LYS A 285 13.90 1.39 22.62
CA LYS A 285 14.85 2.54 22.55
C LYS A 285 15.08 3.12 21.14
N LYS A 286 15.22 2.25 20.12
CA LYS A 286 15.44 2.63 18.70
C LYS A 286 14.15 3.10 17.99
N LEU A 287 12.98 2.63 18.41
CA LEU A 287 11.68 3.01 17.85
C LEU A 287 11.15 4.29 18.50
N SER A 288 11.36 4.48 19.81
CA SER A 288 11.02 5.70 20.56
C SER A 288 11.53 6.97 19.87
N THR A 289 12.80 7.00 19.46
CA THR A 289 13.38 8.18 18.78
C THR A 289 12.91 8.37 17.34
N ARG A 290 12.42 7.32 16.69
CA ARG A 290 11.78 7.41 15.37
C ARG A 290 10.36 7.96 15.52
N LEU A 291 9.53 7.33 16.37
CA LEU A 291 8.15 7.74 16.64
C LEU A 291 8.05 9.20 17.13
N GLN A 292 9.01 9.67 17.94
CA GLN A 292 9.07 11.08 18.35
C GLN A 292 9.33 12.07 17.19
N LYS A 293 9.94 11.62 16.09
CA LYS A 293 10.10 12.43 14.87
C LYS A 293 8.89 12.28 13.95
N ASP A 294 8.39 11.06 13.80
CA ASP A 294 7.34 10.71 12.85
C ASP A 294 5.95 11.19 13.28
N MET A 295 5.69 11.39 14.58
CA MET A 295 4.38 11.82 15.09
C MET A 295 4.44 13.22 15.73
N ASN A 296 3.43 14.06 15.45
CA ASN A 296 3.40 15.44 15.94
C ASN A 296 3.16 15.55 17.45
N ASP A 297 2.21 14.78 17.98
CA ASP A 297 1.88 14.74 19.40
C ASP A 297 3.08 14.35 20.29
N LEU A 298 3.78 13.27 19.94
CA LEU A 298 4.96 12.81 20.69
C LEU A 298 6.08 13.85 20.74
N SER A 299 6.24 14.63 19.67
CA SER A 299 7.25 15.69 19.59
C SER A 299 6.88 16.94 20.40
N LEU A 300 5.59 17.24 20.55
CA LEU A 300 5.08 18.47 21.18
C LEU A 300 4.80 18.30 22.67
N TYR A 301 4.24 17.14 23.06
CA TYR A 301 3.77 16.88 24.42
C TYR A 301 4.74 15.99 25.23
N SER A 302 5.29 14.93 24.63
CA SER A 302 6.19 13.99 25.34
C SER A 302 7.68 14.26 25.08
N THR A 303 8.18 15.44 25.47
CA THR A 303 9.60 15.78 25.32
C THR A 303 10.53 15.07 26.32
N GLU A 304 10.01 14.71 27.51
CA GLU A 304 10.78 14.12 28.60
C GLU A 304 10.73 12.59 28.60
N LYS A 305 11.91 11.96 28.70
CA LYS A 305 12.07 10.52 28.93
C LYS A 305 12.09 10.25 30.43
N LYS A 306 11.21 9.38 30.91
CA LYS A 306 11.14 8.92 32.30
C LYS A 306 12.03 7.68 32.46
N ASN A 307 12.64 7.48 33.64
CA ASN A 307 13.39 6.25 33.92
C ASN A 307 12.41 5.05 33.96
N PRO A 308 12.55 4.03 33.08
CA PRO A 308 11.68 2.84 33.10
C PRO A 308 11.78 2.02 34.40
N GLU A 309 12.95 2.03 35.06
CA GLU A 309 13.19 1.27 36.30
C GLU A 309 12.26 1.69 37.44
N LYS A 310 11.87 2.98 37.48
CA LYS A 310 10.91 3.51 38.46
C LYS A 310 9.52 2.85 38.37
N TYR A 311 9.21 2.21 37.26
CA TYR A 311 7.94 1.58 36.96
C TYR A 311 8.07 0.09 36.66
N GLU A 312 9.19 -0.55 37.06
CA GLU A 312 9.43 -2.00 36.92
C GLU A 312 9.36 -2.51 35.45
N ILE A 313 9.63 -1.63 34.47
CA ILE A 313 9.63 -1.95 33.03
C ILE A 313 11.03 -2.43 32.58
N PRO A 314 11.15 -3.40 31.65
CA PRO A 314 12.42 -3.77 31.03
C PRO A 314 13.19 -2.58 30.45
N THR A 315 14.52 -2.62 30.56
CA THR A 315 15.40 -1.54 30.12
C THR A 315 15.54 -1.42 28.59
N SER A 316 14.96 -2.34 27.82
CA SER A 316 14.79 -2.23 26.35
C SER A 316 13.80 -1.14 25.95
N PHE A 317 12.75 -0.96 26.75
CA PHE A 317 11.74 0.06 26.56
C PHE A 317 12.23 1.45 27.03
N THR A 318 11.64 2.47 26.43
CA THR A 318 11.77 3.87 26.81
C THR A 318 10.38 4.43 27.04
N LEU A 319 10.22 5.09 28.19
CA LEU A 319 8.96 5.65 28.67
C LEU A 319 8.97 7.16 28.45
N MET A 320 7.98 7.69 27.71
CA MET A 320 7.85 9.12 27.43
C MET A 320 6.43 9.55 27.74
N SER A 321 6.23 10.54 28.60
CA SER A 321 4.87 10.98 28.96
C SER A 321 4.87 12.32 29.69
N GLU A 322 3.90 13.19 29.40
CA GLU A 322 3.79 14.51 30.01
C GLU A 322 3.38 14.51 31.51
N ILE A 323 2.60 13.50 31.94
CA ILE A 323 1.97 13.45 33.27
C ILE A 323 2.39 12.18 34.00
N GLY A 324 3.06 12.33 35.15
CA GLY A 324 3.55 11.19 35.95
C GLY A 324 2.43 10.33 36.54
N GLU A 325 1.33 10.97 36.95
CA GLU A 325 0.14 10.33 37.50
C GLU A 325 -0.53 9.38 36.49
N ALA A 326 -0.82 9.88 35.28
CA ALA A 326 -1.32 9.08 34.16
C ALA A 326 -0.40 7.88 33.84
N THR A 327 0.92 8.09 33.88
CA THR A 327 1.90 7.01 33.67
C THR A 327 1.76 5.90 34.71
N ALA A 328 1.69 6.24 36.00
CA ALA A 328 1.52 5.27 37.09
C ALA A 328 0.13 4.59 37.06
N ALA A 329 -0.90 5.31 36.61
CA ALA A 329 -2.26 4.78 36.52
C ALA A 329 -2.46 3.80 35.37
N VAL A 330 -1.74 3.96 34.24
CA VAL A 330 -1.74 3.00 33.12
C VAL A 330 -0.84 1.78 33.43
N LEU A 331 0.31 2.00 34.07
CA LEU A 331 1.29 0.95 34.40
C LEU A 331 0.91 0.18 35.68
N ASP A 332 -0.23 -0.51 35.62
CA ASP A 332 -0.67 -1.44 36.66
C ASP A 332 0.19 -2.73 36.64
N ARG A 333 0.17 -3.52 37.73
CA ARG A 333 0.92 -4.79 37.87
C ARG A 333 0.68 -5.76 36.70
N ARG A 334 -0.55 -5.81 36.17
CA ARG A 334 -0.91 -6.62 34.99
C ARG A 334 -0.20 -6.12 33.72
N MET A 335 -0.11 -4.80 33.54
CA MET A 335 0.53 -4.18 32.39
C MET A 335 2.04 -4.35 32.44
N VAL A 336 2.63 -4.16 33.62
CA VAL A 336 4.06 -4.40 33.90
C VAL A 336 4.42 -5.87 33.68
N ALA A 337 3.61 -6.81 34.19
CA ALA A 337 3.82 -8.24 33.94
C ALA A 337 3.73 -8.59 32.45
N ALA A 338 2.79 -8.00 31.70
CA ALA A 338 2.69 -8.22 30.26
C ALA A 338 3.92 -7.66 29.48
N LEU A 339 4.42 -6.49 29.87
CA LEU A 339 5.64 -5.89 29.30
C LEU A 339 6.89 -6.72 29.57
N ASN A 340 7.00 -7.30 30.76
CA ASN A 340 8.11 -8.20 31.13
C ASN A 340 8.01 -9.56 30.41
N ASN A 341 6.82 -10.15 30.31
CA ASN A 341 6.64 -11.48 29.72
C ASN A 341 6.70 -11.49 28.18
N HIS A 342 6.24 -10.43 27.53
CA HIS A 342 6.13 -10.35 26.05
C HIS A 342 7.02 -9.24 25.45
N GLU A 343 8.19 -8.98 26.06
CA GLU A 343 9.13 -7.93 25.67
C GLU A 343 9.48 -7.94 24.16
N LYS A 344 9.65 -9.13 23.57
CA LYS A 344 10.02 -9.30 22.14
C LYS A 344 8.86 -8.96 21.19
N SER A 345 7.65 -9.38 21.57
CA SER A 345 6.43 -9.24 20.77
C SER A 345 5.87 -7.81 20.84
N ILE A 346 6.20 -7.03 21.88
CA ILE A 346 5.72 -5.64 22.02
C ILE A 346 6.68 -4.66 21.35
N SER A 347 6.22 -4.01 20.27
CA SER A 347 7.00 -3.06 19.49
C SER A 347 6.92 -1.65 20.08
N TYR A 348 5.69 -1.13 20.22
CA TYR A 348 5.36 0.10 20.95
C TYR A 348 3.90 0.14 21.38
N ILE A 349 3.61 0.98 22.38
CA ILE A 349 2.29 1.31 22.89
C ILE A 349 2.22 2.83 23.01
N HIS A 350 1.24 3.43 22.35
CA HIS A 350 1.05 4.87 22.26
C HIS A 350 -0.38 5.22 22.67
N ILE A 351 -0.50 6.13 23.64
CA ILE A 351 -1.76 6.64 24.17
C ILE A 351 -1.70 8.15 24.02
N SER A 352 -2.65 8.75 23.30
CA SER A 352 -2.62 10.17 22.99
C SER A 352 -4.04 10.71 22.81
N ASP A 353 -4.37 11.78 23.53
CA ASP A 353 -5.59 12.56 23.29
C ASP A 353 -5.43 13.55 22.12
N GLN A 354 -4.19 13.90 21.76
CA GLN A 354 -3.86 14.94 20.80
C GLN A 354 -3.33 14.37 19.46
N TYR A 355 -3.69 13.14 19.10
CA TYR A 355 -3.18 12.49 17.90
C TYR A 355 -3.72 13.14 16.62
N SER A 356 -2.79 13.65 15.81
CA SER A 356 -3.02 14.34 14.54
C SER A 356 -2.48 13.59 13.32
N GLY A 357 -2.03 12.35 13.49
CA GLY A 357 -1.40 11.56 12.43
C GLY A 357 0.13 11.71 12.37
N GLN A 358 0.71 11.14 11.31
CA GLN A 358 2.13 11.29 11.00
C GLN A 358 2.43 12.71 10.54
N LYS A 359 3.63 13.21 10.83
CA LYS A 359 4.12 14.48 10.26
C LYS A 359 4.23 14.34 8.75
N GLN A 360 3.76 15.35 8.02
CA GLN A 360 4.12 15.49 6.61
C GLN A 360 5.58 15.91 6.55
N GLN A 361 6.39 15.26 5.70
CA GLN A 361 7.85 15.48 5.67
C GLN A 361 8.24 16.90 5.22
N ASP A 362 7.32 17.64 4.60
CA ASP A 362 7.52 19.00 4.07
C ASP A 362 7.28 20.13 5.08
N ASP A 363 7.16 19.84 6.39
CA ASP A 363 6.94 20.81 7.49
C ASP A 363 8.17 21.72 7.77
N THR A 364 8.73 22.35 6.73
CA THR A 364 9.62 23.53 6.86
C THR A 364 8.81 24.80 7.14
N GLN A 365 7.51 24.81 6.80
CA GLN A 365 6.58 25.85 7.22
C GLN A 365 5.75 25.39 8.42
N PRO A 366 5.52 26.25 9.43
CA PRO A 366 4.59 25.93 10.50
C PRO A 366 3.17 25.78 9.96
N GLN A 367 2.52 24.66 10.22
CA GLN A 367 1.12 24.45 9.86
C GLN A 367 0.23 25.51 10.53
N ALA A 368 -0.40 26.38 9.73
CA ALA A 368 -1.24 27.47 10.25
C ALA A 368 -2.65 27.03 10.68
N VAL A 369 -2.99 25.77 10.44
CA VAL A 369 -4.25 25.15 10.83
C VAL A 369 -3.98 24.27 12.05
N VAL A 370 -4.75 24.45 13.12
CA VAL A 370 -4.71 23.53 14.27
C VAL A 370 -5.23 22.18 13.77
N PRO A 371 -4.43 21.09 13.83
CA PRO A 371 -4.87 19.81 13.31
C PRO A 371 -6.03 19.27 14.14
N GLN A 372 -6.98 18.59 13.49
CA GLN A 372 -8.03 17.87 14.22
C GLN A 372 -7.38 16.76 15.05
N THR A 373 -7.52 16.85 16.37
CA THR A 373 -7.01 15.83 17.28
C THR A 373 -8.05 14.78 17.57
N LYS A 374 -7.62 13.51 17.59
CA LYS A 374 -8.45 12.38 18.01
C LYS A 374 -7.82 11.69 19.20
N LYS A 375 -8.66 11.22 20.13
CA LYS A 375 -8.21 10.41 21.27
C LYS A 375 -8.02 8.98 20.79
N VAL A 376 -6.78 8.48 20.83
CA VAL A 376 -6.43 7.16 20.29
C VAL A 376 -5.52 6.37 21.22
N LEU A 377 -5.70 5.05 21.17
CA LEU A 377 -4.79 4.05 21.74
C LEU A 377 -4.25 3.23 20.57
N ILE A 378 -2.93 3.25 20.36
CA ILE A 378 -2.25 2.53 19.29
C ILE A 378 -1.28 1.53 19.94
N PHE A 379 -1.56 0.25 19.76
CA PHE A 379 -0.69 -0.85 20.15
C PHE A 379 -0.07 -1.44 18.89
N CYS A 380 1.24 -1.69 18.91
CA CYS A 380 1.93 -2.36 17.82
C CYS A 380 2.71 -3.55 18.36
N PHE A 381 2.34 -4.72 17.87
CA PHE A 381 3.00 -5.99 18.19
C PHE A 381 3.75 -6.51 16.96
N ASN A 382 4.95 -7.04 17.16
CA ASN A 382 5.64 -7.81 16.15
C ASN A 382 5.05 -9.23 16.19
N LEU A 383 4.67 -9.75 15.03
CA LEU A 383 4.25 -11.13 14.84
C LEU A 383 5.41 -11.90 14.23
N ASP A 384 5.79 -13.00 14.87
CA ASP A 384 6.61 -14.02 14.23
C ASP A 384 5.71 -14.97 13.42
N SER A 385 6.29 -15.58 12.38
CA SER A 385 5.52 -16.22 11.31
C SER A 385 5.03 -17.64 11.65
N GLU A 386 5.10 -18.06 12.92
CA GLU A 386 4.75 -19.41 13.39
C GLU A 386 3.38 -19.47 14.06
N THR A 387 2.67 -20.59 13.89
CA THR A 387 1.30 -20.77 14.39
C THR A 387 1.20 -20.84 15.92
N LYS A 388 2.30 -21.18 16.61
CA LYS A 388 2.35 -21.26 18.08
C LYS A 388 2.10 -19.91 18.76
N ASP A 389 2.46 -18.81 18.09
CA ASP A 389 2.41 -17.47 18.67
C ASP A 389 0.99 -16.91 18.74
N MET A 390 0.01 -17.48 18.01
CA MET A 390 -1.38 -16.99 17.99
C MET A 390 -2.02 -16.99 19.39
N ASN A 391 -1.64 -17.95 20.26
CA ASN A 391 -2.06 -17.98 21.66
C ASN A 391 -1.41 -16.88 22.52
N GLU A 392 -0.21 -16.41 22.15
CA GLU A 392 0.40 -15.24 22.79
C GLU A 392 -0.24 -13.94 22.33
N VAL A 393 -0.55 -13.83 21.04
CA VAL A 393 -1.29 -12.69 20.47
C VAL A 393 -2.66 -12.56 21.13
N GLN A 394 -3.34 -13.67 21.42
CA GLN A 394 -4.63 -13.65 22.15
C GLN A 394 -4.49 -13.10 23.58
N LYS A 395 -3.38 -13.41 24.27
CA LYS A 395 -3.06 -12.80 25.58
C LYS A 395 -2.76 -11.31 25.44
N LEU A 396 -2.02 -10.91 24.41
CA LEU A 396 -1.74 -9.49 24.11
C LEU A 396 -3.02 -8.72 23.77
N MET A 397 -3.94 -9.27 22.99
CA MET A 397 -5.26 -8.69 22.75
C MET A 397 -6.06 -8.54 24.05
N THR A 398 -6.01 -9.54 24.94
CA THR A 398 -6.61 -9.43 26.27
C THR A 398 -6.00 -8.30 27.09
N VAL A 399 -4.68 -8.07 27.00
CA VAL A 399 -3.99 -6.92 27.63
C VAL A 399 -4.43 -5.59 27.02
N VAL A 400 -4.62 -5.52 25.69
CA VAL A 400 -5.16 -4.32 25.00
C VAL A 400 -6.56 -3.96 25.50
N LEU A 401 -7.47 -4.94 25.60
CA LEU A 401 -8.83 -4.71 26.08
C LEU A 401 -8.87 -4.32 27.58
N ASN A 402 -8.01 -4.92 28.41
CA ASN A 402 -7.83 -4.49 29.80
C ASN A 402 -7.28 -3.05 29.90
N CYS A 403 -6.35 -2.67 29.02
CA CYS A 403 -5.80 -1.32 28.98
C CYS A 403 -6.86 -0.29 28.54
N LEU A 404 -7.67 -0.64 27.53
CA LEU A 404 -8.81 0.14 27.07
C LEU A 404 -9.79 0.47 28.21
N ASP A 405 -10.20 -0.54 28.98
CA ASP A 405 -11.12 -0.33 30.11
C ASP A 405 -10.46 0.39 31.29
N LYS A 406 -9.13 0.24 31.46
CA LYS A 406 -8.36 1.00 32.45
C LYS A 406 -8.34 2.48 32.11
N VAL A 407 -8.02 2.85 30.86
CA VAL A 407 -7.92 4.26 30.41
C VAL A 407 -9.22 5.04 30.65
N LYS A 408 -10.39 4.42 30.44
CA LYS A 408 -11.71 5.03 30.74
C LYS A 408 -11.91 5.34 32.22
N ARG A 409 -11.31 4.53 33.11
CA ARG A 409 -11.40 4.68 34.58
C ARG A 409 -10.37 5.64 35.14
N ILE A 410 -9.35 6.04 34.36
CA ILE A 410 -8.34 7.00 34.82
C ILE A 410 -8.94 8.40 34.76
N ARG A 411 -9.19 8.97 35.94
CA ARG A 411 -9.48 10.39 36.13
C ARG A 411 -8.29 11.04 36.81
N LEU A 412 -7.76 12.08 36.19
CA LEU A 412 -6.57 12.80 36.66
C LEU A 412 -6.93 13.75 37.80
N SER A 413 -5.99 13.94 38.72
CA SER A 413 -6.07 14.99 39.74
C SER A 413 -6.24 16.37 39.11
N LYS A 414 -6.82 17.31 39.88
CA LYS A 414 -6.98 18.71 39.44
C LYS A 414 -5.65 19.33 39.00
N GLU A 415 -4.55 19.01 39.68
CA GLU A 415 -3.21 19.49 39.36
C GLU A 415 -2.69 18.93 38.03
N ALA A 416 -2.81 17.61 37.84
CA ALA A 416 -2.43 16.96 36.59
C ALA A 416 -3.26 17.48 35.40
N LYS A 417 -4.57 17.67 35.58
CA LYS A 417 -5.45 18.26 34.55
C LYS A 417 -5.06 19.70 34.22
N MET A 418 -4.86 20.57 35.22
CA MET A 418 -4.37 21.94 34.98
C MET A 418 -3.01 21.97 34.26
N LYS A 419 -2.10 21.02 34.55
CA LYS A 419 -0.84 20.88 33.81
C LYS A 419 -1.08 20.47 32.35
N ALA A 420 -2.01 19.55 32.12
CA ALA A 420 -2.41 19.07 30.79
C ALA A 420 -2.97 20.22 29.94
N ASP A 421 -3.94 20.94 30.48
CA ASP A 421 -4.64 22.05 29.82
C ASP A 421 -3.66 23.19 29.51
N LYS A 422 -2.76 23.52 30.45
CA LYS A 422 -1.70 24.52 30.24
C LYS A 422 -0.70 24.11 29.15
N ASN A 423 -0.41 22.81 28.99
CA ASN A 423 0.47 22.34 27.91
C ASN A 423 -0.22 22.45 26.54
N ARG A 424 -1.53 22.15 26.47
CA ARG A 424 -2.36 22.28 25.26
C ARG A 424 -2.50 23.73 24.84
N ALA A 425 -2.87 24.63 25.74
CA ALA A 425 -2.92 26.07 25.48
C ALA A 425 -1.57 26.64 24.99
N ARG A 426 -0.44 26.17 25.54
CA ARG A 426 0.92 26.55 25.08
C ARG A 426 1.22 26.07 23.65
N VAL A 427 0.68 24.92 23.25
CA VAL A 427 0.83 24.38 21.89
C VAL A 427 -0.10 25.12 20.92
N GLU A 428 -1.34 25.38 21.29
CA GLU A 428 -2.28 26.23 20.54
C GLU A 428 -1.73 27.65 20.32
N GLU A 429 -1.13 28.26 21.35
CA GLU A 429 -0.48 29.57 21.22
C GLU A 429 0.65 29.56 20.17
N LYS A 430 1.44 28.47 20.10
CA LYS A 430 2.47 28.31 19.06
C LYS A 430 1.85 28.24 17.67
N PHE A 431 0.78 27.45 17.49
CA PHE A 431 0.06 27.37 16.22
C PHE A 431 -0.55 28.72 15.82
N HIS A 432 -1.22 29.42 16.74
CA HIS A 432 -1.79 30.75 16.49
C HIS A 432 -0.71 31.80 16.16
N LYS A 433 0.42 31.80 16.89
CA LYS A 433 1.54 32.70 16.64
C LYS A 433 2.17 32.43 15.27
N ALA A 434 2.32 31.17 14.89
CA ALA A 434 2.90 30.80 13.61
C ALA A 434 1.94 31.08 12.43
N ALA A 435 0.64 30.80 12.59
CA ALA A 435 -0.40 31.21 11.65
C ALA A 435 -0.46 32.74 11.47
N HIS A 436 -0.29 33.50 12.55
CA HIS A 436 -0.20 34.96 12.49
C HIS A 436 1.07 35.42 11.76
N ALA A 437 2.22 34.80 12.02
CA ALA A 437 3.47 35.08 11.30
C ALA A 437 3.34 34.81 9.79
N GLN A 438 2.81 33.63 9.40
CA GLN A 438 2.60 33.28 7.99
C GLN A 438 1.62 34.25 7.30
N ARG A 439 0.53 34.67 7.99
CA ARG A 439 -0.39 35.71 7.48
C ARG A 439 0.29 37.07 7.33
N GLN A 440 1.18 37.45 8.24
CA GLN A 440 1.96 38.68 8.15
C GLN A 440 2.96 38.64 7.00
N GLU A 441 3.67 37.53 6.82
CA GLU A 441 4.61 37.30 5.72
C GLU A 441 3.90 37.32 4.36
N ALA A 442 2.80 36.56 4.21
CA ALA A 442 1.99 36.59 2.98
C ALA A 442 1.42 37.99 2.68
N ALA A 443 1.06 38.77 3.70
CA ALA A 443 0.62 40.15 3.54
C ALA A 443 1.76 41.12 3.19
N GLN A 444 3.01 40.84 3.60
CA GLN A 444 4.20 41.59 3.21
C GLN A 444 4.60 41.23 1.77
N ALA A 445 4.71 39.95 1.44
CA ALA A 445 4.98 39.45 0.09
C ALA A 445 4.02 40.04 -0.94
N ARG A 446 2.69 40.00 -0.69
CA ARG A 446 1.67 40.63 -1.57
C ARG A 446 1.78 42.15 -1.67
N ARG A 447 2.38 42.84 -0.70
CA ARG A 447 2.63 44.30 -0.77
C ARG A 447 3.89 44.60 -1.58
N ASP A 448 4.92 43.78 -1.42
CA ASP A 448 6.20 43.95 -2.09
C ASP A 448 6.13 43.51 -3.57
N GLU A 449 5.36 42.47 -3.87
CA GLU A 449 4.95 42.08 -5.24
C GLU A 449 4.17 43.21 -5.93
N LYS A 450 3.14 43.78 -5.27
CA LYS A 450 2.41 44.93 -5.81
C LYS A 450 3.31 46.14 -6.05
N ARG A 451 4.28 46.41 -5.17
CA ARG A 451 5.27 47.48 -5.37
C ARG A 451 6.20 47.17 -6.55
N ARG A 452 6.64 45.92 -6.70
CA ARG A 452 7.47 45.47 -7.82
C ARG A 452 6.73 45.62 -9.15
N ALA A 453 5.47 45.17 -9.23
CA ALA A 453 4.63 45.29 -10.42
C ALA A 453 4.25 46.76 -10.75
N GLU A 454 3.98 47.62 -9.75
CA GLU A 454 3.76 49.06 -10.00
C GLU A 454 5.02 49.72 -10.59
N LYS A 455 6.21 49.38 -10.06
CA LYS A 455 7.51 49.86 -10.56
C LYS A 455 7.84 49.35 -11.96
N GLU A 456 7.63 48.06 -12.23
CA GLU A 456 7.86 47.45 -13.54
C GLU A 456 6.94 48.05 -14.61
N ARG A 457 5.68 48.31 -14.28
CA ARG A 457 4.74 49.00 -15.17
C ARG A 457 5.15 50.46 -15.44
N ILE A 458 5.75 51.16 -14.47
CA ILE A 458 6.28 52.52 -14.68
C ILE A 458 7.52 52.48 -15.59
N MET A 459 8.38 51.47 -15.43
CA MET A 459 9.58 51.27 -16.27
C MET A 459 9.25 50.86 -17.71
N ASN A 460 8.11 50.22 -17.95
CA ASN A 460 7.65 49.77 -19.27
C ASN A 460 6.70 50.78 -19.98
N GLU A 461 6.52 51.99 -19.45
CA GLU A 461 5.73 53.05 -20.08
C GLU A 461 6.62 53.81 -21.10
N GLY A 462 6.31 53.70 -22.39
CA GLY A 462 7.18 54.19 -23.48
C GLY A 462 7.27 55.70 -23.68
N ASP A 463 6.58 56.52 -22.87
CA ASP A 463 6.58 57.99 -22.97
C ASP A 463 7.43 58.63 -21.84
N PRO A 464 8.55 59.29 -22.14
CA PRO A 464 9.51 59.77 -21.14
C PRO A 464 9.00 60.92 -20.26
N GLU A 465 8.06 61.75 -20.73
CA GLU A 465 7.47 62.78 -19.86
C GLU A 465 6.47 62.18 -18.87
N LYS A 466 5.68 61.21 -19.35
CA LYS A 466 4.71 60.47 -18.55
C LYS A 466 5.39 59.61 -17.48
N GLN A 467 6.50 58.96 -17.81
CA GLN A 467 7.32 58.20 -16.86
C GLN A 467 7.81 59.08 -15.69
N ARG A 468 8.49 60.20 -15.97
CA ARG A 468 8.99 61.13 -14.94
C ARG A 468 7.88 61.59 -13.98
N LYS A 469 6.71 61.89 -14.51
CA LYS A 469 5.53 62.33 -13.75
C LYS A 469 4.93 61.23 -12.86
N LEU A 470 5.05 59.96 -13.25
CA LEU A 470 4.65 58.81 -12.45
C LEU A 470 5.66 58.52 -11.32
N GLU A 471 6.95 58.53 -11.64
CA GLU A 471 8.05 58.31 -10.68
C GLU A 471 8.06 59.37 -9.57
N GLU A 472 7.95 60.66 -9.91
CA GLU A 472 7.90 61.75 -8.92
C GLU A 472 6.67 61.60 -7.99
N LYS A 473 5.52 61.19 -8.56
CA LYS A 473 4.28 60.95 -7.82
C LYS A 473 4.40 59.74 -6.89
N GLU A 474 5.12 58.68 -7.27
CA GLU A 474 5.41 57.54 -6.40
C GLU A 474 6.37 57.95 -5.28
N ASN A 475 7.49 58.59 -5.60
CA ASN A 475 8.51 59.00 -4.64
C ASN A 475 7.93 59.96 -3.58
N ARG A 476 7.01 60.85 -3.98
CA ARG A 476 6.24 61.70 -3.05
C ARG A 476 5.26 60.92 -2.15
N LYS A 477 4.69 59.79 -2.61
CA LYS A 477 3.89 58.88 -1.76
C LYS A 477 4.77 58.11 -0.78
N GLU A 478 5.93 57.61 -1.22
CA GLU A 478 6.94 56.94 -0.40
C GLU A 478 7.43 57.85 0.74
N ALA A 479 7.87 59.08 0.40
CA ALA A 479 8.31 60.07 1.38
C ALA A 479 7.25 60.33 2.46
N ARG A 480 5.97 60.49 2.06
CA ARG A 480 4.83 60.64 2.98
C ARG A 480 4.57 59.42 3.87
N LYS A 481 4.92 58.20 3.44
CA LYS A 481 4.82 56.97 4.25
C LYS A 481 6.00 56.82 5.22
N ARG A 482 7.18 57.34 4.88
CA ARG A 482 8.40 57.28 5.71
C ARG A 482 8.38 58.26 6.89
N VAL A 483 7.57 59.31 6.86
CA VAL A 483 7.37 60.22 8.00
C VAL A 483 6.67 59.46 9.14
N PRO A 484 7.29 59.28 10.32
CA PRO A 484 6.68 58.57 11.43
C PRO A 484 5.51 59.37 12.01
N LYS A 485 4.35 58.74 12.15
CA LYS A 485 3.20 59.35 12.85
C LYS A 485 3.49 59.41 14.35
N MET A 486 3.80 60.60 14.85
CA MET A 486 3.93 60.85 16.30
C MET A 486 2.62 60.48 17.00
N LYS A 487 2.66 59.45 17.85
CA LYS A 487 1.54 59.11 18.73
C LYS A 487 1.56 60.11 19.89
N MET A 488 0.54 60.97 19.99
CA MET A 488 0.35 61.80 21.18
C MET A 488 0.15 60.88 22.39
N MET A 489 1.09 60.90 23.34
CA MET A 489 0.84 60.33 24.67
C MET A 489 -0.22 61.20 25.34
N LYS A 490 -1.41 60.63 25.50
CA LYS A 490 -2.53 61.29 26.18
C LYS A 490 -2.24 61.25 27.69
N VAL A 491 -1.57 62.28 28.19
CA VAL A 491 -1.38 62.49 29.62
C VAL A 491 -2.76 62.57 30.26
N LYS A 492 -3.09 61.57 31.10
CA LYS A 492 -4.23 61.68 32.02
C LYS A 492 -3.79 62.63 33.14
N ALA A 493 -4.48 63.77 33.23
CA ALA A 493 -4.61 64.52 34.48
C ALA A 493 -5.64 63.81 35.37
#